data_AF-F1Z163-F1
#
_entry.id   AF-F1Z163-F1
#
_cell.length_a   1.000
_cell.length_b   1.000
_cell.length_c   1.000
_cell.angle_alpha   90.00
_cell.angle_beta   90.00
_cell.angle_gamma   90.00
#
_symmetry.space_group_name_H-M   'P 1'
#
loop_
_entity.id
_entity.type
_entity.pdbx_description
1 polymer ?
#
loop_
_entity_poly.entity_id
_entity_poly.type
_entity_poly.pdbx_seq_one_letter_code
_entity_poly.pdbx_strand_id
1 'polypeptide(L)'
;MPELGDKIKAIRLGKKLTRESICGDETELSVRQLVRIEQNQSLPTLAKLVYLAKVLDIRLDKLINPKTISIPHDYLALKYQIIRTPLYMNDQVMAIREGQFDAIFEKYYDYLPDEEKLIIDFLQSKFDVYQSGDANFGRPLLQDYIRQISKKKRYQINDIFLIDLYLTCAIVSSFKAEFFDLDLYRRFLSKLLLMEKTLALSDLFLLNNVLLTCIDVGIRIGHFELI
;
A
#
# COMPACT_ATOMS: atom_id res chain seq x y z
N MET A 1 14.78 13.53 -22.75
CA MET A 1 15.72 12.64 -22.03
C MET A 1 15.08 11.27 -22.00
N PRO A 2 15.80 10.14 -22.20
CA PRO A 2 15.15 8.83 -22.13
C PRO A 2 14.51 8.66 -20.75
N GLU A 3 13.25 8.25 -20.73
CA GLU A 3 12.53 7.99 -19.50
C GLU A 3 13.21 6.82 -18.74
N LEU A 4 12.97 6.76 -17.43
CA LEU A 4 13.62 5.80 -16.53
C LEU A 4 13.54 4.35 -17.06
N GLY A 5 12.38 3.96 -17.57
CA GLY A 5 12.11 2.63 -18.13
C GLY A 5 12.96 2.29 -19.34
N ASP A 6 13.07 3.22 -20.29
CA ASP A 6 13.89 3.03 -21.50
C ASP A 6 15.36 2.82 -21.14
N LYS A 7 15.84 3.57 -20.15
CA LYS A 7 17.20 3.46 -19.64
C LYS A 7 17.47 2.10 -18.99
N ILE A 8 16.56 1.65 -18.12
CA ILE A 8 16.63 0.32 -17.48
C ILE A 8 16.65 -0.78 -18.55
N LYS A 9 15.73 -0.70 -19.52
CA LYS A 9 15.62 -1.66 -20.62
C LYS A 9 16.89 -1.71 -21.47
N ALA A 10 17.44 -0.56 -21.83
CA ALA A 10 18.66 -0.48 -22.63
C ALA A 10 19.86 -1.11 -21.92
N ILE A 11 20.04 -0.83 -20.62
CA ILE A 11 21.14 -1.41 -19.84
C ILE A 11 20.97 -2.92 -19.69
N ARG A 12 19.75 -3.39 -19.39
CA ARG A 12 19.45 -4.82 -19.28
C ARG A 12 19.79 -5.55 -20.57
N LEU A 13 19.33 -5.04 -21.72
CA LEU A 13 19.59 -5.63 -23.03
C LEU A 13 21.08 -5.58 -23.39
N GLY A 14 21.77 -4.48 -23.08
CA GLY A 14 23.21 -4.35 -23.28
C GLY A 14 24.03 -5.37 -22.47
N LYS A 15 23.57 -5.73 -21.27
CA LYS A 15 24.16 -6.78 -20.44
C LYS A 15 23.63 -8.20 -20.75
N LYS A 16 22.78 -8.36 -21.77
CA LYS A 16 22.14 -9.64 -22.17
C LYS A 16 21.37 -10.33 -21.04
N LEU A 17 20.82 -9.55 -20.11
CA LEU A 17 20.04 -10.08 -18.98
C LEU A 17 18.57 -10.25 -19.39
N THR A 18 17.95 -11.35 -18.97
CA THR A 18 16.51 -11.55 -19.12
C THR A 18 15.75 -10.91 -17.95
N ARG A 19 14.44 -10.69 -18.09
CA ARG A 19 13.65 -10.11 -16.99
C ARG A 19 13.58 -11.06 -15.80
N GLU A 20 13.46 -12.35 -16.08
CA GLU A 20 13.46 -13.44 -15.11
C GLU A 20 14.78 -13.47 -14.33
N SER A 21 15.91 -13.27 -15.03
CA SER A 21 17.23 -13.20 -14.36
C SER A 21 17.38 -12.00 -13.43
N ILE A 22 16.72 -10.88 -13.74
CA ILE A 22 16.73 -9.70 -12.87
C ILE A 22 15.81 -9.90 -11.67
N CYS A 23 14.60 -10.44 -11.90
CA CYS A 23 13.57 -10.56 -10.88
C CYS A 23 13.82 -11.71 -9.88
N GLY A 24 14.59 -12.73 -10.27
CA GLY A 24 14.97 -13.83 -9.37
C GLY A 24 13.75 -14.58 -8.82
N ASP A 25 13.57 -14.53 -7.50
CA ASP A 25 12.43 -15.13 -6.78
C ASP A 25 11.19 -14.22 -6.70
N GLU A 26 11.23 -13.07 -7.37
CA GLU A 26 10.17 -12.05 -7.44
C GLU A 26 9.80 -11.42 -6.09
N THR A 27 10.66 -11.55 -5.06
CA THR A 27 10.42 -10.97 -3.73
C THR A 27 10.50 -9.45 -3.73
N GLU A 28 11.53 -8.89 -4.35
CA GLU A 28 11.78 -7.43 -4.42
C GLU A 28 11.08 -6.78 -5.62
N LEU A 29 11.04 -7.48 -6.76
CA LEU A 29 10.48 -6.98 -8.00
C LEU A 29 9.97 -8.12 -8.87
N SER A 30 8.67 -8.14 -9.17
CA SER A 30 8.07 -9.12 -10.08
C SER A 30 8.40 -8.84 -11.55
N VAL A 31 8.33 -9.88 -12.38
CA VAL A 31 8.54 -9.75 -13.84
C VAL A 31 7.54 -8.78 -14.46
N ARG A 32 6.28 -8.82 -14.01
CA ARG A 32 5.23 -7.92 -14.48
C ARG A 32 5.51 -6.46 -14.12
N GLN A 33 5.98 -6.21 -12.88
CA GLN A 33 6.39 -4.87 -12.48
C GLN A 33 7.55 -4.38 -13.33
N LEU A 34 8.58 -5.21 -13.56
CA LEU A 34 9.70 -4.84 -14.41
C LEU A 34 9.27 -4.52 -15.85
N VAL A 35 8.34 -5.29 -16.43
CA VAL A 35 7.76 -4.99 -17.76
C VAL A 35 7.10 -3.61 -17.78
N ARG A 36 6.24 -3.30 -16.80
CA ARG A 36 5.56 -2.01 -16.72
C ARG A 36 6.53 -0.85 -16.53
N ILE A 37 7.55 -1.04 -15.70
CA ILE A 37 8.63 -0.05 -15.48
C ILE A 37 9.35 0.21 -16.81
N GLU A 38 9.76 -0.84 -17.53
CA GLU A 38 10.44 -0.72 -18.83
C GLU A 38 9.56 -0.11 -19.93
N GLN A 39 8.25 -0.07 -19.74
CA GLN A 39 7.28 0.58 -20.63
C GLN A 39 6.89 1.99 -20.14
N ASN A 40 7.54 2.49 -19.08
CA ASN A 40 7.22 3.77 -18.42
C ASN A 40 5.76 3.87 -17.92
N GLN A 41 5.13 2.73 -17.63
CA GLN A 41 3.75 2.63 -17.12
C GLN A 41 3.69 2.46 -15.58
N SER A 42 4.83 2.50 -14.92
CA SER A 42 5.00 2.23 -13.50
C SER A 42 6.20 2.99 -12.97
N LEU A 43 6.02 3.74 -11.89
CA LEU A 43 7.11 4.43 -11.22
C LEU A 43 7.56 3.60 -10.01
N PRO A 44 8.78 3.00 -10.04
CA PRO A 44 9.27 2.18 -8.94
C PRO A 44 9.67 3.03 -7.73
N THR A 45 9.59 2.43 -6.54
CA THR A 45 10.11 3.04 -5.30
C THR A 45 11.63 3.09 -5.29
N LEU A 46 12.19 3.92 -4.39
CA LEU A 46 13.64 4.03 -4.22
C LEU A 46 14.28 2.68 -3.87
N ALA A 47 13.64 1.86 -3.03
CA ALA A 47 14.13 0.53 -2.69
C ALA A 47 14.27 -0.37 -3.93
N LYS A 48 13.25 -0.40 -4.79
CA LYS A 48 13.28 -1.13 -6.06
C LYS A 48 14.32 -0.59 -7.03
N LEU A 49 14.54 0.73 -7.03
CA LEU A 49 15.57 1.36 -7.85
C LEU A 49 16.99 1.04 -7.36
N VAL A 50 17.20 0.98 -6.05
CA VAL A 50 18.46 0.51 -5.44
C VAL A 50 18.70 -0.96 -5.79
N TYR A 51 17.66 -1.80 -5.70
CA TYR A 51 17.72 -3.19 -6.14
C TYR A 51 18.10 -3.32 -7.62
N LEU A 52 17.41 -2.59 -8.50
CA LEU A 52 17.69 -2.57 -9.94
C LEU A 52 19.11 -2.09 -10.23
N ALA A 53 19.59 -1.03 -9.57
CA ALA A 53 20.96 -0.55 -9.72
C ALA A 53 21.98 -1.64 -9.36
N LYS A 54 21.74 -2.35 -8.25
CA LYS A 54 22.59 -3.45 -7.78
C LYS A 54 22.62 -4.61 -8.77
N VAL A 55 21.46 -5.08 -9.24
CA VAL A 55 21.38 -6.24 -10.16
C VAL A 55 21.90 -5.89 -11.55
N LEU A 56 21.64 -4.67 -12.01
CA LEU A 56 22.19 -4.16 -13.26
C LEU A 56 23.66 -3.77 -13.13
N ASP A 57 24.28 -3.89 -11.95
CA ASP A 57 25.67 -3.54 -11.66
C ASP A 57 26.04 -2.16 -12.22
N ILE A 58 25.28 -1.17 -11.76
CA ILE A 58 25.45 0.26 -12.05
C ILE A 58 25.21 1.06 -10.78
N ARG A 59 25.76 2.27 -10.74
CA ARG A 59 25.46 3.20 -9.65
C ARG A 59 24.04 3.77 -9.81
N LEU A 60 23.36 4.02 -8.70
CA LEU A 60 21.98 4.54 -8.69
C LEU A 60 21.86 5.91 -9.37
N ASP A 61 22.86 6.77 -9.23
CA ASP A 61 22.95 8.08 -9.89
C ASP A 61 23.00 7.99 -11.42
N LYS A 62 23.46 6.86 -11.96
CA LYS A 62 23.37 6.55 -13.38
C LYS A 62 21.97 6.13 -13.80
N LEU A 63 21.11 5.66 -12.91
CA LEU A 63 19.70 5.41 -13.25
C LEU A 63 18.89 6.70 -13.13
N ILE A 64 18.98 7.39 -12.00
CA ILE A 64 18.11 8.52 -11.70
C ILE A 64 18.90 9.71 -11.14
N ASN A 65 18.41 10.91 -11.42
CA ASN A 65 18.90 12.13 -10.79
C ASN A 65 18.28 12.21 -9.37
N PRO A 66 19.05 12.40 -8.28
CA PRO A 66 18.52 12.39 -6.92
C PRO A 66 17.36 13.36 -6.68
N LYS A 67 17.25 14.43 -7.48
CA LYS A 67 16.17 15.42 -7.42
C LYS A 67 14.84 14.95 -8.01
N THR A 68 14.81 13.87 -8.80
CA THR A 68 13.59 13.42 -9.51
C THR A 68 12.73 12.41 -8.75
N ILE A 69 13.17 11.86 -7.61
CA ILE A 69 12.42 10.81 -6.87
C ILE A 69 12.10 11.21 -5.43
N SER A 70 12.54 12.37 -4.96
CA SER A 70 12.13 12.81 -3.61
C SER A 70 10.62 13.03 -3.61
N ILE A 71 9.91 12.18 -2.87
CA ILE A 71 8.48 12.36 -2.62
C ILE A 71 8.29 13.79 -2.07
N PRO A 72 7.38 14.60 -2.63
CA PRO A 72 7.17 15.97 -2.19
C PRO A 72 6.92 16.04 -0.68
N HIS A 73 7.59 16.96 0.01
CA HIS A 73 7.45 17.09 1.46
C HIS A 73 6.00 17.42 1.86
N ASP A 74 5.33 18.26 1.07
CA ASP A 74 3.93 18.63 1.28
C ASP A 74 3.00 17.41 1.18
N TYR A 75 3.25 16.51 0.23
CA TYR A 75 2.51 15.25 0.12
C TYR A 75 2.72 14.37 1.38
N LEU A 76 3.96 14.24 1.86
CA LEU A 76 4.25 13.47 3.07
C LEU A 76 3.53 14.05 4.30
N ALA A 77 3.45 15.38 4.38
CA ALA A 77 2.72 16.07 5.44
C ALA A 77 1.21 15.79 5.35
N LEU A 78 0.60 15.86 4.16
CA LEU A 78 -0.81 15.53 3.94
C LEU A 78 -1.10 14.08 4.31
N LYS A 79 -0.31 13.13 3.81
CA LYS A 79 -0.42 11.71 4.16
C LYS A 79 -0.31 11.49 5.66
N TYR A 80 0.67 12.12 6.32
CA TYR A 80 0.84 12.00 7.77
C TYR A 80 -0.39 12.49 8.54
N GLN A 81 -0.97 13.63 8.14
CA GLN A 81 -2.20 14.16 8.74
C GLN A 81 -3.38 13.22 8.55
N ILE A 82 -3.58 12.68 7.35
CA ILE A 82 -4.63 11.70 7.03
C ILE A 82 -4.53 10.48 7.94
N ILE A 83 -3.34 9.92 8.09
CA ILE A 83 -3.15 8.67 8.83
C ILE A 83 -3.26 8.90 10.35
N ARG A 84 -2.77 10.05 10.86
CA ARG A 84 -2.71 10.32 12.31
C ARG A 84 -4.00 10.89 12.88
N THR A 85 -4.81 11.54 12.06
CA THR A 85 -6.03 12.21 12.52
C THR A 85 -7.18 11.19 12.51
N PRO A 86 -7.69 10.77 13.68
CA PRO A 86 -8.89 9.93 13.72
C PRO A 86 -10.08 10.66 13.11
N LEU A 87 -10.93 9.91 12.41
CA LEU A 87 -12.20 10.41 11.89
C LEU A 87 -13.20 10.44 13.05
N TYR A 88 -13.25 11.56 13.78
CA TYR A 88 -14.41 11.84 14.61
C TYR A 88 -15.54 12.28 13.68
N MET A 89 -16.78 11.83 13.93
CA MET A 89 -18.00 12.16 13.17
C MET A 89 -18.35 13.65 13.27
N ASN A 90 -17.48 14.51 12.73
CA ASN A 90 -17.62 15.96 12.64
C ASN A 90 -17.46 16.32 11.17
N ASP A 91 -18.51 16.88 10.58
CA ASP A 91 -18.58 17.25 9.17
C ASP A 91 -17.40 18.13 8.72
N GLN A 92 -16.87 18.98 9.62
CA GLN A 92 -15.69 19.79 9.34
C GLN A 92 -14.43 18.94 9.09
N VAL A 93 -14.25 17.88 9.87
CA VAL A 93 -13.09 16.97 9.73
C VAL A 93 -13.21 16.17 8.44
N MET A 94 -14.43 15.78 8.06
CA MET A 94 -14.70 15.07 6.80
C MET A 94 -14.42 15.98 5.60
N ALA A 95 -14.89 17.22 5.61
CA ALA A 95 -14.62 18.19 4.55
C ALA A 95 -13.11 18.52 4.41
N ILE A 96 -12.40 18.65 5.54
CA ILE A 96 -10.94 18.83 5.52
C ILE A 96 -10.27 17.60 4.89
N ARG A 97 -10.73 16.39 5.25
CA ARG A 97 -10.18 15.14 4.73
C ARG A 97 -10.37 15.03 3.22
N GLU A 98 -11.55 15.33 2.72
CA GLU A 98 -11.88 15.34 1.30
C GLU A 98 -10.96 16.31 0.54
N GLY A 99 -10.81 17.55 1.03
CA GLY A 99 -9.89 18.52 0.43
C GLY A 99 -8.41 18.12 0.48
N GLN A 100 -7.98 17.34 1.48
CA GLN A 100 -6.64 16.77 1.52
C GLN A 100 -6.44 15.74 0.41
N PHE A 101 -7.42 14.88 0.17
CA PHE A 101 -7.37 13.90 -0.91
C PHE A 101 -7.41 14.58 -2.29
N ASP A 102 -8.27 15.57 -2.49
CA ASP A 102 -8.31 16.36 -3.72
C ASP A 102 -6.94 16.97 -4.03
N ALA A 103 -6.31 17.60 -3.03
CA ALA A 103 -4.96 18.15 -3.18
C ALA A 103 -3.92 17.08 -3.54
N ILE A 104 -4.05 15.86 -3.01
CA ILE A 104 -3.18 14.73 -3.36
C ILE A 104 -3.41 14.31 -4.81
N PHE A 105 -4.66 14.08 -5.21
CA PHE A 105 -5.01 13.63 -6.56
C PHE A 105 -4.66 14.66 -7.64
N GLU A 106 -4.92 15.94 -7.41
CA GLU A 106 -4.66 16.99 -8.39
C GLU A 106 -3.16 17.31 -8.56
N LYS A 107 -2.38 17.32 -7.47
CA LYS A 107 -1.03 17.90 -7.48
C LYS A 107 0.09 16.87 -7.44
N TYR A 108 -0.16 15.71 -6.82
CA TYR A 108 0.92 14.79 -6.46
C TYR A 108 0.74 13.39 -7.05
N TYR A 109 -0.49 12.89 -7.12
CA TYR A 109 -0.78 11.48 -7.36
C TYR A 109 -0.07 10.92 -8.59
N ASP A 110 -0.14 11.58 -9.75
CA ASP A 110 0.49 11.10 -10.98
C ASP A 110 2.01 10.86 -10.87
N TYR A 111 2.68 11.63 -10.02
CA TYR A 111 4.13 11.59 -9.81
C TYR A 111 4.55 10.65 -8.66
N LEU A 112 3.60 10.05 -7.95
CA LEU A 112 3.90 9.12 -6.86
C LEU A 112 4.32 7.74 -7.40
N PRO A 113 5.21 7.03 -6.69
CA PRO A 113 5.48 5.63 -6.95
C PRO A 113 4.20 4.78 -6.83
N ASP A 114 4.12 3.68 -7.57
CA ASP A 114 2.93 2.82 -7.60
C ASP A 114 2.51 2.31 -6.21
N GLU A 115 3.49 1.99 -5.36
CA GLU A 115 3.23 1.54 -3.98
C GLU A 115 2.59 2.64 -3.13
N GLU A 116 2.94 3.89 -3.40
CA GLU A 116 2.45 5.05 -2.67
C GLU A 116 1.07 5.47 -3.17
N LYS A 117 0.83 5.41 -4.49
CA LYS A 117 -0.51 5.51 -5.10
C LYS A 117 -1.47 4.51 -4.47
N LEU A 118 -1.03 3.26 -4.34
CA LEU A 118 -1.84 2.20 -3.75
C LEU A 118 -2.23 2.48 -2.30
N ILE A 119 -1.33 3.05 -1.49
CA ILE A 119 -1.66 3.47 -0.12
C ILE A 119 -2.72 4.56 -0.13
N ILE A 120 -2.61 5.55 -1.01
CA ILE A 120 -3.61 6.61 -1.14
C ILE A 120 -4.96 6.05 -1.56
N ASP A 121 -4.99 5.13 -2.52
CA ASP A 121 -6.23 4.49 -2.96
C ASP A 121 -6.91 3.75 -1.80
N PHE A 122 -6.16 3.01 -0.99
CA PHE A 122 -6.71 2.36 0.21
C PHE A 122 -7.25 3.35 1.24
N LEU A 123 -6.54 4.45 1.47
CA LEU A 123 -6.95 5.50 2.40
C LEU A 123 -8.23 6.22 1.92
N GLN A 124 -8.32 6.54 0.63
CA GLN A 124 -9.50 7.15 0.02
C GLN A 124 -10.69 6.20 0.11
N SER A 125 -10.55 4.95 -0.34
CA SER A 125 -11.64 3.98 -0.28
C SER A 125 -12.10 3.70 1.15
N LYS A 126 -11.18 3.70 2.12
CA LYS A 126 -11.54 3.60 3.55
C LYS A 126 -12.40 4.79 3.96
N PHE A 127 -12.00 6.00 3.57
CA PHE A 127 -12.76 7.23 3.84
C PHE A 127 -14.15 7.18 3.19
N ASP A 128 -14.25 6.78 1.93
CA ASP A 128 -15.53 6.68 1.21
C ASP A 128 -16.48 5.68 1.88
N VAL A 129 -15.97 4.52 2.33
CA VAL A 129 -16.75 3.52 3.06
C VAL A 129 -17.29 4.09 4.38
N TYR A 130 -16.49 4.87 5.12
CA TYR A 130 -16.95 5.52 6.35
C TYR A 130 -17.97 6.61 6.09
N GLN A 131 -17.74 7.47 5.09
CA GLN A 131 -18.58 8.62 4.78
C GLN A 131 -19.94 8.18 4.21
N SER A 132 -19.94 7.20 3.30
CA SER A 132 -21.17 6.70 2.67
C SER A 132 -21.92 5.67 3.51
N GLY A 133 -21.22 4.98 4.42
CA GLY A 133 -21.75 3.81 5.11
C GLY A 133 -21.96 2.60 4.18
N ASP A 134 -21.37 2.59 2.98
CA ASP A 134 -21.44 1.49 2.02
C ASP A 134 -20.07 0.81 1.82
N ALA A 135 -19.99 -0.46 2.21
CA ALA A 135 -18.78 -1.27 2.04
C ALA A 135 -18.42 -1.56 0.56
N ASN A 136 -19.35 -1.34 -0.39
CA ASN A 136 -19.09 -1.55 -1.81
C ASN A 136 -17.96 -0.66 -2.36
N PHE A 137 -17.73 0.53 -1.78
CA PHE A 137 -16.64 1.41 -2.19
C PHE A 137 -15.25 0.80 -1.97
N GLY A 138 -15.09 -0.09 -0.99
CA GLY A 138 -13.84 -0.82 -0.76
C GLY A 138 -13.71 -2.12 -1.58
N ARG A 139 -14.81 -2.64 -2.14
CA ARG A 139 -14.87 -3.96 -2.75
C ARG A 139 -13.89 -4.17 -3.93
N PRO A 140 -13.76 -3.23 -4.90
CA PRO A 140 -12.89 -3.44 -6.05
C PRO A 140 -11.43 -3.65 -5.64
N LEU A 141 -10.92 -2.75 -4.79
CA LEU A 141 -9.55 -2.85 -4.28
C LEU A 141 -9.32 -4.11 -3.45
N LEU A 142 -10.28 -4.49 -2.59
CA LEU A 142 -10.18 -5.73 -1.83
C LEU A 142 -10.08 -6.94 -2.77
N GLN A 143 -10.93 -7.05 -3.79
CA GLN A 143 -10.92 -8.21 -4.70
C GLN A 143 -9.58 -8.37 -5.44
N ASP A 144 -8.95 -7.27 -5.82
CA ASP A 144 -7.69 -7.26 -6.58
C ASP A 144 -6.48 -7.66 -5.72
N TYR A 145 -6.43 -7.22 -4.46
CA TYR A 145 -5.26 -7.36 -3.61
C TYR A 145 -5.37 -8.49 -2.56
N ILE A 146 -6.58 -8.91 -2.17
CA ILE A 146 -6.79 -9.94 -1.12
C ILE A 146 -6.23 -11.32 -1.51
N ARG A 147 -6.24 -11.63 -2.82
CA ARG A 147 -5.63 -12.86 -3.35
C ARG A 147 -4.10 -12.85 -3.27
N GLN A 148 -3.48 -11.68 -3.33
CA GLN A 148 -2.03 -11.52 -3.27
C GLN A 148 -1.55 -11.61 -1.82
N ILE A 149 -2.21 -10.87 -0.91
CA ILE A 149 -1.85 -10.85 0.51
C ILE A 149 -2.10 -12.20 1.20
N SER A 150 -3.08 -13.00 0.76
CA SER A 150 -3.32 -14.33 1.32
C SER A 150 -2.15 -15.29 1.08
N LYS A 151 -1.43 -15.15 -0.06
CA LYS A 151 -0.26 -15.96 -0.42
C LYS A 151 1.06 -15.46 0.14
N LYS A 152 1.14 -14.19 0.58
CA LYS A 152 2.35 -13.60 1.15
C LYS A 152 2.74 -14.27 2.47
N LYS A 153 4.03 -14.59 2.59
CA LYS A 153 4.64 -15.14 3.82
C LYS A 153 4.92 -14.07 4.87
N ARG A 154 5.28 -12.85 4.45
CA ARG A 154 5.56 -11.70 5.32
C ARG A 154 4.77 -10.49 4.82
N TYR A 155 4.24 -9.72 5.76
CA TYR A 155 3.50 -8.50 5.48
C TYR A 155 4.40 -7.28 5.53
N GLN A 156 4.06 -6.30 4.70
CA GLN A 156 4.68 -4.99 4.58
C GLN A 156 3.69 -3.91 5.02
N ILE A 157 4.14 -2.66 5.10
CA ILE A 157 3.29 -1.52 5.49
C ILE A 157 2.02 -1.42 4.63
N ASN A 158 2.11 -1.61 3.32
CA ASN A 158 0.97 -1.56 2.41
C ASN A 158 -0.10 -2.61 2.75
N ASP A 159 0.34 -3.77 3.25
CA ASP A 159 -0.54 -4.86 3.64
C ASP A 159 -1.35 -4.48 4.90
N ILE A 160 -0.81 -3.62 5.78
CA ILE A 160 -1.54 -3.07 6.94
C ILE A 160 -2.72 -2.21 6.47
N PHE A 161 -2.51 -1.31 5.51
CA PHE A 161 -3.58 -0.45 4.97
C PHE A 161 -4.69 -1.25 4.28
N LEU A 162 -4.33 -2.31 3.55
CA LEU A 162 -5.32 -3.20 2.94
C LEU A 162 -6.15 -3.94 4.00
N ILE A 163 -5.51 -4.46 5.05
CA ILE A 163 -6.23 -5.15 6.14
C ILE A 163 -7.12 -4.16 6.89
N ASP A 164 -6.66 -2.94 7.12
CA ASP A 164 -7.43 -1.86 7.72
C ASP A 164 -8.71 -1.57 6.92
N LEU A 165 -8.59 -1.41 5.59
CA LEU A 165 -9.75 -1.26 4.69
C LEU A 165 -10.71 -2.46 4.77
N TYR A 166 -10.17 -3.68 4.80
CA TYR A 166 -10.96 -4.91 4.93
C TYR A 166 -11.79 -4.93 6.22
N LEU A 167 -11.17 -4.61 7.36
CA LEU A 167 -11.84 -4.55 8.65
C LEU A 167 -12.92 -3.46 8.68
N THR A 168 -12.63 -2.28 8.12
CA THR A 168 -13.62 -1.20 7.97
C THR A 168 -14.83 -1.66 7.16
N CYS A 169 -14.62 -2.33 6.02
CA CYS A 169 -15.71 -2.87 5.21
C CYS A 169 -16.51 -3.93 5.96
N ALA A 170 -15.85 -4.78 6.74
CA ALA A 170 -16.52 -5.78 7.58
C ALA A 170 -17.41 -5.13 8.65
N ILE A 171 -16.92 -4.08 9.33
CA ILE A 171 -17.68 -3.35 10.36
C ILE A 171 -18.90 -2.66 9.73
N VAL A 172 -18.70 -1.89 8.65
CA VAL A 172 -19.77 -1.12 7.98
C VAL A 172 -20.82 -2.03 7.37
N SER A 173 -20.40 -3.15 6.77
CA SER A 173 -21.34 -4.14 6.22
C SER A 173 -22.07 -4.98 7.28
N SER A 174 -21.77 -4.79 8.57
CA SER A 174 -22.28 -5.63 9.67
C SER A 174 -21.94 -7.11 9.48
N PHE A 175 -20.71 -7.40 9.05
CA PHE A 175 -20.15 -8.76 8.88
C PHE A 175 -20.91 -9.64 7.88
N LYS A 176 -21.47 -9.04 6.82
CA LYS A 176 -22.03 -9.81 5.69
C LYS A 176 -20.96 -10.73 5.10
N ALA A 177 -21.36 -11.96 4.77
CA ALA A 177 -20.46 -12.98 4.21
C ALA A 177 -19.75 -12.57 2.90
N GLU A 178 -20.28 -11.58 2.18
CA GLU A 178 -19.63 -11.03 0.99
C GLU A 178 -18.36 -10.21 1.31
N PHE A 179 -18.29 -9.64 2.51
CA PHE A 179 -17.24 -8.72 2.94
C PHE A 179 -16.39 -9.28 4.09
N PHE A 180 -16.84 -10.35 4.75
CA PHE A 180 -16.16 -10.92 5.90
C PHE A 180 -16.01 -12.44 5.80
N ASP A 181 -14.81 -12.92 6.12
CA ASP A 181 -14.42 -14.32 6.18
C ASP A 181 -13.60 -14.51 7.46
N LEU A 182 -14.09 -15.37 8.36
CA LEU A 182 -13.49 -15.62 9.66
C LEU A 182 -12.10 -16.25 9.55
N ASP A 183 -11.88 -17.16 8.61
CA ASP A 183 -10.58 -17.82 8.42
C ASP A 183 -9.56 -16.83 7.87
N LEU A 184 -10.01 -15.93 6.99
CA LEU A 184 -9.16 -14.86 6.50
C LEU A 184 -8.79 -13.87 7.60
N TYR A 185 -9.75 -13.46 8.42
CA TYR A 185 -9.52 -12.60 9.59
C TYR A 185 -8.50 -13.21 10.56
N ARG A 186 -8.64 -14.50 10.92
CA ARG A 186 -7.69 -15.21 11.80
C ARG A 186 -6.27 -15.24 11.22
N ARG A 187 -6.16 -15.48 9.90
CA ARG A 187 -4.86 -15.42 9.20
C ARG A 187 -4.24 -14.03 9.24
N PHE A 188 -5.05 -12.98 9.07
CA PHE A 188 -4.55 -11.61 9.17
C PHE A 188 -4.07 -11.28 10.57
N LEU A 189 -4.86 -11.59 11.60
CA LEU A 189 -4.51 -11.34 13.00
C LEU A 189 -3.18 -12.01 13.38
N SER A 190 -3.05 -13.31 13.12
CA SER A 190 -1.80 -14.05 13.43
C SER A 190 -0.57 -13.47 12.74
N LYS A 191 -0.70 -13.00 11.50
CA LYS A 191 0.41 -12.42 10.74
C LYS A 191 0.72 -10.98 11.17
N LEU A 192 -0.28 -10.18 11.51
CA LEU A 192 -0.12 -8.83 12.05
C LEU A 192 0.66 -8.85 13.37
N LEU A 193 0.35 -9.79 14.27
CA LEU A 193 1.07 -9.94 15.54
C LEU A 193 2.56 -10.26 15.33
N LEU A 194 2.92 -10.97 14.27
CA LEU A 194 4.32 -11.24 13.94
C LEU A 194 5.05 -10.01 13.36
N MET A 195 4.33 -8.97 12.90
CA MET A 195 4.93 -7.79 12.29
C MET A 195 5.62 -6.88 13.30
N GLU A 196 5.24 -6.91 14.58
CA GLU A 196 5.81 -6.06 15.63
C GLU A 196 7.35 -6.10 15.64
N LYS A 197 7.93 -7.28 15.41
CA LYS A 197 9.39 -7.49 15.41
C LYS A 197 10.11 -7.00 14.16
N THR A 198 9.37 -6.69 13.10
CA THR A 198 9.92 -6.38 11.76
C THR A 198 9.64 -4.96 11.30
N LEU A 199 8.68 -4.28 11.92
CA LEU A 199 8.25 -2.95 11.50
C LEU A 199 9.15 -1.86 12.09
N ALA A 200 9.30 -0.75 11.37
CA ALA A 200 10.01 0.41 11.88
C ALA A 200 9.21 1.06 13.03
N LEU A 201 9.93 1.64 14.01
CA LEU A 201 9.32 2.29 15.17
C LEU A 201 8.34 3.40 14.78
N SER A 202 8.62 4.10 13.68
CA SER A 202 7.76 5.16 13.12
C SER A 202 6.38 4.66 12.70
N ASP A 203 6.23 3.38 12.39
CA ASP A 203 5.04 2.80 11.78
C ASP A 203 4.26 1.91 12.76
N LEU A 204 4.79 1.67 13.97
CA LEU A 204 4.12 0.86 15.00
C LEU A 204 2.74 1.38 15.39
N PHE A 205 2.51 2.69 15.26
CA PHE A 205 1.20 3.27 15.52
C PHE A 205 0.13 2.78 14.53
N LEU A 206 0.49 2.50 13.27
CA LEU A 206 -0.41 1.93 12.27
C LEU A 206 -0.83 0.53 12.69
N LEU A 207 0.16 -0.28 13.07
CA LEU A 207 -0.07 -1.64 13.53
C LEU A 207 -0.98 -1.64 14.78
N ASN A 208 -0.70 -0.77 15.75
CA ASN A 208 -1.51 -0.64 16.95
C ASN A 208 -2.97 -0.29 16.61
N ASN A 209 -3.18 0.72 15.75
CA ASN A 209 -4.53 1.11 15.34
C ASN A 209 -5.29 -0.04 14.67
N VAL A 210 -4.65 -0.80 13.78
CA VAL A 210 -5.29 -1.94 13.11
C VAL A 210 -5.55 -3.09 14.09
N LEU A 211 -4.65 -3.36 15.03
CA LEU A 211 -4.88 -4.36 16.08
C LEU A 211 -6.05 -3.99 17.00
N LEU A 212 -6.20 -2.71 17.36
CA LEU A 212 -7.37 -2.23 18.10
C LEU A 212 -8.66 -2.45 17.30
N THR A 213 -8.65 -2.17 15.99
CA THR A 213 -9.78 -2.48 15.10
C THR A 213 -10.05 -3.99 15.03
N CYS A 214 -9.00 -4.83 15.00
CA CYS A 214 -9.15 -6.28 15.06
C CYS A 214 -9.85 -6.72 16.34
N ILE A 215 -9.47 -6.16 17.50
CA ILE A 215 -10.09 -6.46 18.78
C ILE A 215 -11.57 -6.03 18.78
N ASP A 216 -11.89 -4.83 18.28
CA ASP A 216 -13.29 -4.37 18.13
C ASP A 216 -14.10 -5.33 17.25
N VAL A 217 -13.55 -5.77 16.12
CA VAL A 217 -14.17 -6.81 15.28
C VAL A 217 -14.39 -8.11 16.05
N GLY A 218 -13.37 -8.59 16.78
CA GLY A 218 -13.44 -9.81 17.60
C GLY A 218 -14.55 -9.76 18.65
N ILE A 219 -14.72 -8.61 19.30
CA ILE A 219 -15.80 -8.35 20.26
C ILE A 219 -17.16 -8.38 19.56
N ARG A 220 -17.30 -7.70 18.41
CA ARG A 220 -18.58 -7.62 17.67
C ARG A 220 -19.06 -8.96 17.10
N ILE A 221 -18.13 -9.83 16.70
CA ILE A 221 -18.47 -11.19 16.22
C ILE A 221 -18.71 -12.19 17.37
N GLY A 222 -18.54 -11.77 18.63
CA GLY A 222 -18.76 -12.61 19.81
C GLY A 222 -17.69 -13.70 20.03
N HIS A 223 -16.54 -13.63 19.34
CA HIS A 223 -15.45 -14.59 19.49
C HIS A 223 -14.38 -14.07 20.45
N PHE A 224 -14.66 -14.18 21.76
CA PHE A 224 -13.74 -13.74 22.82
C PHE A 224 -12.46 -14.59 22.93
N GLU A 225 -12.41 -15.78 22.35
CA GLU A 225 -11.22 -16.65 22.36
C GLU A 225 -10.07 -16.15 21.46
N LEU A 226 -10.32 -15.14 20.63
CA LEU A 226 -9.33 -14.56 19.69
C LEU A 226 -8.69 -13.27 20.22
N ILE A 227 -9.10 -12.79 21.41
CA ILE A 227 -8.64 -11.56 22.05
C ILE A 227 -7.52 -11.88 23.06
#